data_AF-A0A849QDD5-F1
#
_entry.id   AF-A0A849QDD5-F1
#
_cell.length_a   1.000
_cell.length_b   1.000
_cell.length_c   1.000
_cell.angle_alpha   90.00
_cell.angle_beta   90.00
_cell.angle_gamma   90.00
#
_symmetry.space_group_name_H-M   'P 1'
#
loop_
_entity.id
_entity.type
_entity.pdbx_description
1 polymer ?
#
loop_
_entity_poly.entity_id
_entity_poly.type
_entity_poly.pdbx_seq_one_letter_code
_entity_poly.pdbx_strand_id
1 'polypeptide(L)'
;MTLDGIEDLIASKYYPGKIWKGSNPKKVNFVRYADDFIITADSEETAKEIMELLRSFLEERGLELSEEKTLITHIDEGFDFLGWNFRKYNGKLLVKPSKTSIDRVTRKISDIIKKAKAWKQEDLINVLNPIIAGWSNYHQSVVSKAIFSKMDSLIWNMLWKWAKRRHPKKSRTWIANKYWHFRGTGRWVFSSENNQLKFFQKTKIVRHVGLTLAKNPYLDKDYFDQRRRRLNILKLADRYETTEAKCDCFGV
;
A
#
# COMPACT_ATOMS: atom_id res chain seq x y z
N MET A 1 -19.58 7.26 18.66
CA MET A 1 -18.95 5.92 18.53
C MET A 1 -18.17 5.63 19.79
N THR A 2 -17.98 4.37 20.17
CA THR A 2 -17.35 3.94 21.44
C THR A 2 -15.90 4.42 21.63
N LEU A 3 -15.21 4.77 20.55
CA LEU A 3 -13.83 5.28 20.57
C LEU A 3 -13.72 6.81 20.49
N ASP A 4 -14.85 7.51 20.33
CA ASP A 4 -14.85 8.98 20.30
C ASP A 4 -14.60 9.51 21.73
N GLY A 5 -13.61 10.39 21.89
CA GLY A 5 -13.18 10.94 23.18
C GLY A 5 -11.76 10.55 23.63
N ILE A 6 -11.13 9.56 22.99
CA ILE A 6 -9.72 9.23 23.25
C ILE A 6 -8.81 10.41 22.87
N GLU A 7 -9.11 11.08 21.76
CA GLU A 7 -8.38 12.26 21.32
C GLU A 7 -8.49 13.40 22.34
N ASP A 8 -9.69 13.64 22.90
CA ASP A 8 -9.92 14.65 23.94
C ASP A 8 -9.23 14.29 25.28
N LEU A 9 -9.19 13.01 25.64
CA LEU A 9 -8.50 12.51 26.83
C LEU A 9 -6.97 12.73 26.71
N ILE A 10 -6.40 12.44 25.54
CA ILE A 10 -4.97 12.68 25.28
C ILE A 10 -4.70 14.19 25.18
N ALA A 11 -5.60 14.93 24.54
CA ALA A 11 -5.51 16.39 24.41
C ALA A 11 -5.53 17.08 25.78
N SER A 12 -6.48 16.73 26.65
CA SER A 12 -6.60 17.31 27.99
C SER A 12 -5.35 17.07 28.86
N LYS A 13 -4.73 15.89 28.76
CA LYS A 13 -3.56 15.53 29.56
C LYS A 13 -2.25 16.10 29.02
N TYR A 14 -2.02 16.04 27.71
CA TYR A 14 -0.73 16.38 27.09
C TYR A 14 -0.74 17.73 26.34
N TYR A 15 -1.91 18.32 26.13
CA TYR A 15 -2.11 19.63 25.52
C TYR A 15 -3.00 20.58 26.36
N PRO A 16 -2.73 20.79 27.67
CA PRO A 16 -3.53 21.70 28.48
C PRO A 16 -3.22 23.16 28.10
N GLY A 17 -3.97 23.71 27.14
CA GLY A 17 -3.89 25.12 26.72
C GLY A 17 -4.18 25.34 25.24
N LYS A 18 -4.53 26.59 24.87
CA LYS A 18 -4.81 26.98 23.46
C LYS A 18 -3.78 26.35 22.54
N ILE A 19 -4.25 25.53 21.60
CA ILE A 19 -3.49 24.75 20.63
C ILE A 19 -2.65 25.70 19.77
N TRP A 20 -1.50 26.12 20.28
CA TRP A 20 -0.46 26.77 19.50
C TRP A 20 0.35 25.66 18.84
N LYS A 21 0.47 25.73 17.51
CA LYS A 21 1.38 24.90 16.71
C LYS A 21 2.79 24.98 17.31
N GLY A 22 3.16 24.02 18.16
CA GLY A 22 4.47 24.00 18.84
C GLY A 22 4.46 23.40 20.25
N SER A 23 3.32 23.39 20.95
CA SER A 23 3.20 22.88 22.33
C SER A 23 2.96 21.36 22.38
N ASN A 24 3.82 20.56 21.75
CA ASN A 24 3.82 19.09 21.94
C ASN A 24 5.19 18.62 22.45
N PRO A 25 5.54 18.95 23.71
CA PRO A 25 6.86 18.63 24.27
C PRO A 25 7.10 17.12 24.32
N LYS A 26 6.06 16.33 24.63
CA LYS A 26 6.12 14.86 24.68
C LYS A 26 5.88 14.17 23.34
N LYS A 27 5.75 14.92 22.24
CA LYS A 27 5.52 14.41 20.86
C LYS A 27 4.38 13.39 20.75
N VAL A 28 3.34 13.56 21.56
CA VAL A 28 2.19 12.66 21.61
C VAL A 28 1.24 12.97 20.47
N ASN A 29 1.04 12.07 19.50
CA ASN A 29 0.08 12.28 18.42
C ASN A 29 -0.84 11.08 18.31
N PHE A 30 -2.13 11.33 18.10
CA PHE A 30 -3.14 10.29 17.93
C PHE A 30 -3.55 10.18 16.45
N VAL A 31 -3.52 8.98 15.90
CA VAL A 31 -3.95 8.69 14.52
C VAL A 31 -4.90 7.50 14.55
N ARG A 32 -6.17 7.70 14.17
CA ARG A 32 -7.19 6.64 14.12
C ARG A 32 -7.65 6.34 12.70
N TYR A 33 -7.85 5.07 12.40
CA TYR A 33 -8.52 4.57 11.22
C TYR A 33 -9.54 3.49 11.62
N ALA A 34 -10.83 3.87 11.64
CA ALA A 34 -11.89 3.03 12.20
C ALA A 34 -11.53 2.53 13.62
N ASP A 35 -11.33 1.23 13.79
CA ASP A 35 -11.00 0.60 15.07
C ASP A 35 -9.49 0.52 15.34
N ASP A 36 -8.65 0.67 14.30
CA ASP A 36 -7.19 0.63 14.42
C ASP A 36 -6.65 2.05 14.71
N PHE A 37 -5.77 2.20 15.69
CA PHE A 37 -5.15 3.49 16.00
C PHE A 37 -3.66 3.35 16.33
N ILE A 38 -2.91 4.44 16.15
CA ILE A 38 -1.51 4.60 16.53
C ILE A 38 -1.41 5.81 17.44
N ILE A 39 -0.58 5.68 18.47
CA ILE A 39 -0.19 6.79 19.33
C ILE A 39 1.33 6.89 19.33
N THR A 40 1.85 8.07 19.03
CA THR A 40 3.28 8.35 19.16
C THR A 40 3.59 8.88 20.55
N ALA A 41 4.82 8.69 21.02
CA ALA A 41 5.34 9.30 22.23
C ALA A 41 6.84 9.59 22.05
N ASP A 42 7.40 10.44 22.90
CA ASP A 42 8.82 10.76 22.96
C ASP A 42 9.65 9.69 23.67
N SER A 43 9.09 9.03 24.69
CA SER A 43 9.73 8.00 25.49
C SER A 43 8.83 6.77 25.70
N GLU A 44 9.44 5.63 26.04
CA GLU A 44 8.72 4.40 26.38
C GLU A 44 7.88 4.57 27.66
N GLU A 45 8.36 5.36 28.62
CA GLU A 45 7.65 5.69 29.86
C GLU A 45 6.34 6.42 29.56
N THR A 46 6.39 7.46 28.71
CA THR A 46 5.19 8.18 28.26
C THR A 46 4.25 7.22 27.51
N ALA A 47 4.78 6.30 26.70
CA ALA A 47 3.94 5.32 25.99
C ALA A 47 3.23 4.36 26.96
N LYS A 48 3.90 3.90 28.02
CA LYS A 48 3.31 3.06 29.08
C LYS A 48 2.23 3.82 29.88
N GLU A 49 2.49 5.08 30.22
CA GLU A 49 1.49 5.94 30.88
C GLU A 49 0.21 6.10 30.03
N ILE A 50 0.38 6.29 28.72
CA ILE A 50 -0.75 6.40 27.79
C ILE A 50 -1.49 5.07 27.71
N MET A 51 -0.78 3.95 27.67
CA MET A 51 -1.38 2.62 27.60
C MET A 51 -2.28 2.33 28.80
N GLU A 52 -1.83 2.63 30.03
CA GLU A 52 -2.66 2.47 31.23
C GLU A 52 -3.89 3.39 31.21
N LEU A 53 -3.71 4.63 30.79
CA LEU A 53 -4.81 5.59 30.67
C LEU A 53 -5.87 5.15 29.64
N LEU A 54 -5.45 4.55 28.52
CA LEU A 54 -6.36 3.97 27.54
C LEU A 54 -7.08 2.74 28.09
N ARG A 55 -6.38 1.89 28.85
CA ARG A 55 -6.97 0.69 29.46
C ARG A 55 -8.13 1.09 30.36
N SER A 56 -7.93 2.05 31.27
CA SER A 56 -9.00 2.54 32.15
C SER A 56 -10.17 3.18 31.37
N PHE A 57 -9.88 3.93 30.31
CA PHE A 57 -10.92 4.57 29.49
C PHE A 57 -11.79 3.57 28.70
N LEU A 58 -11.17 2.49 28.21
CA LEU A 58 -11.85 1.43 27.45
C LEU A 58 -12.63 0.49 28.38
N GLU A 59 -12.09 0.19 29.56
CA GLU A 59 -12.73 -0.63 30.59
C GLU A 59 -14.06 -0.01 31.05
N GLU A 60 -14.11 1.30 31.27
CA GLU A 60 -15.34 2.05 31.56
C GLU A 60 -16.44 1.86 30.49
N ARG A 61 -16.03 1.56 29.25
CA ARG A 61 -16.91 1.36 28.09
C ARG A 61 -17.15 -0.12 27.77
N GLY A 62 -16.68 -1.03 28.63
CA GLY A 62 -16.81 -2.47 28.46
C GLY A 62 -15.96 -3.04 27.32
N LEU A 63 -14.86 -2.37 26.96
CA LEU A 63 -13.92 -2.81 25.93
C LEU A 63 -12.58 -3.16 26.57
N GLU A 64 -12.00 -4.29 26.15
CA GLU A 64 -10.66 -4.70 26.59
C GLU A 64 -9.64 -4.52 25.47
N LEU A 65 -8.46 -4.01 25.83
CA LEU A 65 -7.31 -3.99 24.93
C LEU A 65 -6.76 -5.40 24.79
N SER A 66 -6.67 -5.88 23.55
CA SER A 66 -5.98 -7.13 23.26
C SER A 66 -4.47 -6.93 23.44
N GLU A 67 -3.90 -7.54 24.47
CA GLU A 67 -2.46 -7.46 24.76
C GLU A 67 -1.62 -7.98 23.58
N GLU A 68 -2.12 -9.00 22.86
CA GLU A 68 -1.45 -9.53 21.67
C GLU A 68 -1.38 -8.55 20.50
N LYS A 69 -2.31 -7.58 20.43
CA LYS A 69 -2.34 -6.56 19.38
C LYS A 69 -1.64 -5.27 19.79
N THR A 70 -1.48 -5.04 21.09
CA THR A 70 -0.94 -3.79 21.63
C THR A 70 0.57 -3.90 21.72
N LEU A 71 1.28 -3.17 20.87
CA LEU A 71 2.72 -3.27 20.73
C LEU A 71 3.37 -1.89 20.90
N ILE A 72 4.16 -1.73 21.95
CA ILE A 72 5.05 -0.59 22.12
C ILE A 72 6.35 -0.91 21.39
N THR A 73 6.68 -0.12 20.35
CA THR A 73 7.88 -0.32 19.53
C THR A 73 8.57 1.00 19.22
N HIS A 74 9.88 0.93 18.99
CA HIS A 74 10.63 2.07 18.50
C HIS A 74 10.53 2.19 16.97
N ILE A 75 10.49 3.42 16.45
CA ILE A 75 10.32 3.69 15.01
C ILE A 75 11.45 3.12 14.14
N ASP A 76 12.63 2.89 14.71
CA ASP A 76 13.79 2.32 14.00
C ASP A 76 13.67 0.81 13.80
N GLU A 77 12.93 0.12 14.68
CA GLU A 77 12.55 -1.29 14.51
C GLU A 77 11.41 -1.39 13.50
N GLY A 78 10.48 -0.44 13.61
CA GLY A 78 9.33 -0.25 12.73
C GLY A 78 8.14 -1.10 13.12
N PHE A 79 6.97 -0.70 12.63
CA PHE A 79 5.70 -1.34 12.94
C PHE A 79 4.80 -1.43 11.70
N ASP A 80 3.85 -2.36 11.73
CA ASP A 80 2.88 -2.56 10.66
C ASP A 80 1.54 -1.88 11.01
N PHE A 81 0.99 -1.08 10.09
CA PHE A 81 -0.32 -0.44 10.21
C PHE A 81 -1.00 -0.33 8.84
N LEU A 82 -2.27 -0.71 8.75
CA LEU A 82 -3.08 -0.73 7.51
C LEU A 82 -2.38 -1.43 6.32
N GLY A 83 -1.56 -2.45 6.60
CA GLY A 83 -0.81 -3.18 5.60
C GLY A 83 0.45 -2.47 5.10
N TRP A 84 0.89 -1.39 5.73
CA TRP A 84 2.19 -0.74 5.52
C TRP A 84 3.11 -0.92 6.72
N ASN A 85 4.39 -1.11 6.45
CA ASN A 85 5.45 -1.07 7.44
C ASN A 85 6.05 0.33 7.49
N PHE A 86 6.00 0.95 8.66
CA PHE A 86 6.61 2.23 8.97
C PHE A 86 7.93 1.97 9.68
N ARG A 87 9.05 2.35 9.06
CA ARG A 87 10.36 2.18 9.68
C ARG A 87 11.30 3.31 9.33
N LYS A 88 12.02 3.80 10.33
CA LYS A 88 13.07 4.81 10.15
C LYS A 88 14.41 4.13 9.94
N TYR A 89 15.11 4.55 8.90
CA TYR A 89 16.42 4.06 8.51
C TYR A 89 17.37 5.25 8.45
N ASN A 90 18.39 5.27 9.31
CA ASN A 90 19.42 6.32 9.34
C ASN A 90 18.81 7.74 9.29
N GLY A 91 17.81 8.01 10.12
CA GLY A 91 17.14 9.32 10.13
C GLY A 91 15.96 9.47 9.17
N LYS A 92 15.82 8.61 8.15
CA LYS A 92 14.79 8.71 7.11
C LYS A 92 13.65 7.71 7.29
N LEU A 93 12.42 8.20 7.41
CA LEU A 93 11.23 7.35 7.46
C LEU A 93 10.93 6.79 6.06
N LEU A 94 10.88 5.46 5.96
CA LEU A 94 10.44 4.75 4.76
C LEU A 94 9.17 3.96 5.09
N VAL A 95 8.11 4.27 4.35
CA VAL A 95 6.86 3.51 4.39
C VAL A 95 6.87 2.51 3.23
N LYS A 96 6.75 1.22 3.53
CA LYS A 96 6.77 0.13 2.55
C LYS A 96 5.51 -0.73 2.74
N PRO A 97 5.03 -1.47 1.74
CA PRO A 97 4.07 -2.55 1.98
C PRO A 97 4.60 -3.53 3.03
N SER A 98 3.77 -3.87 4.01
CA SER A 98 4.09 -4.85 5.07
C SER A 98 4.35 -6.24 4.48
N LYS A 99 5.17 -7.03 5.17
CA LYS A 99 5.42 -8.43 4.77
C LYS A 99 4.13 -9.24 4.77
N THR A 100 3.26 -9.02 5.74
CA THR A 100 1.96 -9.68 5.87
C THR A 100 1.02 -9.36 4.70
N SER A 101 0.96 -8.10 4.24
CA SER A 101 0.19 -7.70 3.04
C SER A 101 0.73 -8.37 1.77
N ILE A 102 2.06 -8.34 1.59
CA ILE A 102 2.74 -8.97 0.43
C ILE A 102 2.45 -10.47 0.40
N ASP A 103 2.58 -11.14 1.54
CA ASP A 103 2.31 -12.57 1.66
C ASP A 103 0.85 -12.90 1.35
N ARG A 104 -0.09 -12.10 1.87
CA ARG A 104 -1.53 -12.30 1.64
C ARG A 104 -1.86 -12.25 0.14
N VAL A 105 -1.38 -11.23 -0.58
CA VAL A 105 -1.63 -11.14 -2.03
C VAL A 105 -0.90 -12.24 -2.80
N THR A 106 0.33 -12.58 -2.40
CA THR A 106 1.13 -13.64 -3.04
C THR A 106 0.46 -15.01 -2.89
N ARG A 107 -0.03 -15.33 -1.69
CA ARG A 107 -0.78 -16.57 -1.42
C ARG A 107 -2.07 -16.61 -2.22
N LYS A 108 -2.85 -15.52 -2.23
CA LYS A 108 -4.08 -15.42 -3.03
C LYS A 108 -3.82 -15.71 -4.51
N ILE A 109 -2.78 -15.12 -5.10
CA ILE A 109 -2.42 -15.34 -6.51
C ILE A 109 -1.93 -16.79 -6.73
N SER A 110 -1.09 -17.30 -5.83
CA SER A 110 -0.60 -18.68 -5.87
C SER A 110 -1.75 -19.68 -5.85
N ASP A 111 -2.74 -19.49 -4.98
CA ASP A 111 -3.89 -20.38 -4.85
C ASP A 111 -4.79 -20.33 -6.09
N ILE A 112 -4.99 -19.15 -6.68
CA ILE A 112 -5.70 -19.01 -7.96
C ILE A 112 -4.97 -19.79 -9.06
N ILE A 113 -3.67 -19.61 -9.21
CA ILE A 113 -2.88 -20.30 -10.25
C ILE A 113 -2.89 -21.83 -10.02
N LYS A 114 -2.83 -22.28 -8.76
CA LYS A 114 -2.93 -23.70 -8.39
C LYS A 114 -4.31 -24.31 -8.66
N LYS A 115 -5.39 -23.55 -8.52
CA LYS A 115 -6.76 -23.98 -8.86
C LYS A 115 -6.99 -23.95 -10.38
N ALA A 116 -6.40 -22.99 -11.07
CA ALA A 116 -6.56 -22.77 -12.50
C ALA A 116 -5.82 -23.77 -13.40
N LYS A 117 -5.56 -25.00 -12.95
CA LYS A 117 -4.73 -25.99 -13.69
C LYS A 117 -5.23 -26.24 -15.11
N ALA A 118 -6.54 -26.35 -15.28
CA ALA A 118 -7.17 -26.64 -16.58
C ALA A 118 -7.63 -25.39 -17.33
N TRP A 119 -7.62 -24.22 -16.70
CA TRP A 119 -8.22 -22.99 -17.24
C TRP A 119 -7.56 -22.55 -18.55
N LYS A 120 -8.30 -21.78 -19.35
CA LYS A 120 -7.72 -21.09 -20.50
C LYS A 120 -6.83 -19.97 -20.00
N GLN A 121 -5.87 -19.59 -20.84
CA GLN A 121 -4.96 -18.50 -20.55
C GLN A 121 -5.70 -17.18 -20.28
N GLU A 122 -6.75 -16.91 -21.04
CA GLU A 122 -7.56 -15.70 -20.94
C GLU A 122 -8.27 -15.58 -19.60
N ASP A 123 -8.92 -16.66 -19.15
CA ASP A 123 -9.61 -16.71 -17.87
C ASP A 123 -8.65 -16.41 -16.72
N LEU A 124 -7.43 -16.96 -16.79
CA LEU A 124 -6.40 -16.72 -15.80
C LEU A 124 -5.96 -15.24 -15.78
N ILE A 125 -5.75 -14.63 -16.94
CA ILE A 125 -5.41 -13.19 -17.05
C ILE A 125 -6.55 -12.32 -16.49
N ASN A 126 -7.80 -12.66 -16.80
CA ASN A 126 -8.97 -11.90 -16.38
C ASN A 126 -9.16 -11.91 -14.86
N VAL A 127 -8.84 -13.02 -14.18
CA VAL A 127 -8.91 -13.11 -12.73
C VAL A 127 -7.72 -12.44 -12.03
N LEU A 128 -6.51 -12.54 -12.60
CA LEU A 128 -5.31 -11.96 -11.99
C LEU A 128 -5.26 -10.43 -12.12
N ASN A 129 -5.69 -9.89 -13.26
CA ASN A 129 -5.56 -8.46 -13.56
C ASN A 129 -6.24 -7.52 -12.54
N PRO A 130 -7.49 -7.77 -12.09
CA PRO A 130 -8.15 -6.97 -11.06
C PRO A 130 -7.41 -7.01 -9.72
N ILE A 131 -6.86 -8.16 -9.34
CA ILE A 131 -6.11 -8.32 -8.08
C ILE A 131 -4.81 -7.52 -8.14
N ILE A 132 -4.06 -7.65 -9.24
CA ILE A 132 -2.82 -6.92 -9.47
C ILE A 132 -3.09 -5.41 -9.45
N ALA A 133 -4.10 -4.96 -10.19
CA ALA A 133 -4.46 -3.54 -10.27
C ALA A 133 -4.95 -2.98 -8.92
N GLY A 134 -5.80 -3.72 -8.21
CA GLY A 134 -6.31 -3.28 -6.90
C GLY A 134 -5.19 -3.13 -5.87
N TRP A 135 -4.34 -4.15 -5.76
CA TRP A 135 -3.23 -4.14 -4.81
C TRP A 135 -2.16 -3.10 -5.18
N SER A 136 -1.84 -2.95 -6.46
CA SER A 136 -0.89 -1.94 -6.92
C SER A 136 -1.40 -0.52 -6.66
N ASN A 137 -2.68 -0.26 -6.92
CA ASN A 137 -3.31 1.04 -6.66
C ASN A 137 -3.33 1.39 -5.17
N TYR A 138 -3.58 0.42 -4.29
CA TYR A 138 -3.56 0.62 -2.85
C TYR A 138 -2.16 0.98 -2.33
N HIS A 139 -1.12 0.32 -2.85
CA HIS A 139 0.26 0.53 -2.45
C HIS A 139 1.03 1.53 -3.33
N GLN A 140 0.37 2.25 -4.25
CA GLN A 140 1.06 3.13 -5.20
C GLN A 140 1.71 4.36 -4.54
N SER A 141 1.23 4.77 -3.37
CA SER A 141 1.68 5.99 -2.71
C SER A 141 2.91 5.80 -1.83
N VAL A 142 3.18 4.57 -1.44
CA VAL A 142 4.30 4.19 -0.56
C VAL A 142 5.51 3.73 -1.38
N VAL A 143 6.64 3.46 -0.72
CA VAL A 143 7.89 3.03 -1.36
C VAL A 143 7.75 1.58 -1.84
N SER A 144 7.14 1.38 -3.00
CA SER A 144 6.73 0.06 -3.49
C SER A 144 7.48 -0.45 -4.71
N LYS A 145 8.35 0.34 -5.36
CA LYS A 145 8.92 0.00 -6.68
C LYS A 145 9.68 -1.34 -6.68
N ALA A 146 10.57 -1.54 -5.71
CA ALA A 146 11.35 -2.77 -5.58
C ALA A 146 10.46 -3.99 -5.29
N ILE A 147 9.42 -3.79 -4.47
CA ILE A 147 8.45 -4.83 -4.13
C ILE A 147 7.60 -5.20 -5.35
N PHE A 148 7.17 -4.22 -6.13
CA PHE A 148 6.45 -4.45 -7.38
C PHE A 148 7.27 -5.28 -8.37
N SER A 149 8.56 -4.97 -8.55
CA SER A 149 9.45 -5.78 -9.39
C SER A 149 9.59 -7.21 -8.86
N LYS A 150 9.76 -7.38 -7.53
CA LYS A 150 9.83 -8.71 -6.90
C LYS A 150 8.54 -9.51 -7.11
N MET A 151 7.38 -8.87 -6.95
CA MET A 151 6.07 -9.47 -7.17
C MET A 151 5.89 -9.94 -8.61
N ASP A 152 6.28 -9.12 -9.59
CA ASP A 152 6.23 -9.49 -11.00
C ASP A 152 7.08 -10.74 -11.28
N SER A 153 8.30 -10.82 -10.73
CA SER A 153 9.17 -12.00 -10.86
C SER A 153 8.57 -13.26 -10.21
N LEU A 154 7.93 -13.12 -9.05
CA LEU A 154 7.25 -14.24 -8.37
C LEU A 154 6.08 -14.77 -9.21
N ILE A 155 5.24 -13.88 -9.73
CA ILE A 155 4.10 -14.25 -10.58
C ILE A 155 4.60 -14.90 -11.86
N TRP A 156 5.65 -14.36 -12.50
CA TRP A 156 6.24 -14.95 -13.68
C TRP A 156 6.67 -16.41 -13.43
N ASN A 157 7.35 -16.68 -12.31
CA ASN A 157 7.75 -18.03 -11.92
C ASN A 157 6.56 -18.97 -11.69
N MET A 158 5.48 -18.48 -11.08
CA MET A 158 4.26 -19.26 -10.88
C MET A 158 3.57 -19.61 -12.21
N LEU A 159 3.46 -18.63 -13.11
CA LEU A 159 2.88 -18.81 -14.44
C LEU A 159 3.75 -19.72 -15.32
N TRP A 160 5.07 -19.63 -15.22
CA TRP A 160 6.00 -20.53 -15.90
C TRP A 160 5.79 -21.99 -15.49
N LYS A 161 5.66 -22.25 -14.19
CA LYS A 161 5.33 -23.59 -13.68
C LYS A 161 3.97 -24.08 -14.18
N TRP A 162 2.97 -23.20 -14.19
CA TRP A 162 1.65 -23.51 -14.73
C TRP A 162 1.70 -23.89 -16.22
N ALA A 163 2.43 -23.12 -17.02
CA ALA A 163 2.58 -23.34 -18.47
C ALA A 163 3.33 -24.63 -18.79
N LYS A 164 4.45 -24.88 -18.07
CA LYS A 164 5.22 -26.13 -18.18
C LYS A 164 4.38 -27.37 -17.90
N ARG A 165 3.58 -27.35 -16.84
CA ARG A 165 2.74 -28.49 -16.46
C ARG A 165 1.70 -28.83 -17.53
N ARG A 166 1.20 -27.84 -18.28
CA ARG A 166 0.23 -28.08 -19.36
C ARG A 166 0.82 -28.77 -20.58
N HIS A 167 2.13 -28.67 -20.78
CA HIS A 167 2.80 -29.17 -21.98
C HIS A 167 4.07 -29.96 -21.62
N PRO A 168 3.93 -31.13 -20.96
CA PRO A 168 5.08 -31.90 -20.50
C PRO A 168 5.98 -32.40 -21.65
N LYS A 169 5.43 -32.60 -22.85
CA LYS A 169 6.15 -33.10 -24.04
C LYS A 169 6.71 -31.98 -24.94
N LYS A 170 6.51 -30.71 -24.61
CA LYS A 170 6.95 -29.58 -25.47
C LYS A 170 8.22 -28.94 -24.92
N SER A 171 9.04 -28.41 -25.82
CA SER A 171 10.27 -27.71 -25.44
C SER A 171 9.97 -26.41 -24.69
N ARG A 172 10.92 -25.97 -23.85
CA ARG A 172 10.81 -24.70 -23.11
C ARG A 172 10.60 -23.51 -24.04
N THR A 173 11.31 -23.47 -25.17
CA THR A 173 11.20 -22.42 -26.19
C THR A 173 9.79 -22.36 -26.77
N TRP A 174 9.20 -23.51 -27.10
CA TRP A 174 7.83 -23.57 -27.61
C TRP A 174 6.82 -23.04 -26.58
N ILE A 175 6.98 -23.40 -25.30
CA ILE A 175 6.11 -22.93 -24.21
C ILE A 175 6.23 -21.42 -24.04
N ALA A 176 7.45 -20.88 -24.07
CA ALA A 176 7.66 -19.44 -24.02
C ALA A 176 6.92 -18.75 -25.16
N ASN A 177 7.19 -19.15 -26.41
CA ASN A 177 6.59 -18.56 -27.61
C ASN A 177 5.06 -18.66 -27.64
N LYS A 178 4.49 -19.71 -27.03
CA LYS A 178 3.04 -19.93 -27.00
C LYS A 178 2.30 -18.97 -26.05
N TYR A 179 2.87 -18.68 -24.89
CA TYR A 179 2.15 -17.99 -23.81
C TYR A 179 2.67 -16.58 -23.52
N TRP A 180 3.91 -16.30 -23.90
CA TRP A 180 4.52 -14.99 -23.73
C TRP A 180 4.80 -14.39 -25.09
N HIS A 181 4.33 -13.16 -25.28
CA HIS A 181 4.47 -12.43 -26.52
C HIS A 181 5.07 -11.06 -26.26
N PHE A 182 5.70 -10.51 -27.29
CA PHE A 182 6.13 -9.12 -27.33
C PHE A 182 4.92 -8.25 -27.66
N ARG A 183 4.50 -7.41 -26.70
CA ARG A 183 3.43 -6.41 -26.92
C ARG A 183 3.85 -5.05 -26.37
N GLY A 184 3.77 -4.01 -27.22
CA GLY A 184 4.11 -2.63 -26.85
C GLY A 184 5.61 -2.43 -26.62
N THR A 185 6.03 -2.15 -25.38
CA THR A 185 7.41 -1.80 -25.01
C THR A 185 8.42 -2.97 -25.07
N GLY A 186 8.25 -3.94 -25.97
CA GLY A 186 9.23 -4.99 -26.24
C GLY A 186 9.50 -5.97 -25.09
N ARG A 187 8.56 -6.19 -24.16
CA ARG A 187 8.75 -7.18 -23.08
C ARG A 187 8.04 -8.50 -23.39
N TRP A 188 8.61 -9.59 -22.89
CA TRP A 188 7.99 -10.92 -22.82
C TRP A 188 6.82 -10.89 -21.81
N VAL A 189 5.60 -10.70 -22.29
CA VAL A 189 4.39 -10.58 -21.45
C VAL A 189 3.49 -11.79 -21.61
N PHE A 190 3.03 -12.35 -20.48
CA PHE A 190 2.00 -13.38 -20.47
C PHE A 190 0.71 -12.81 -21.06
N SER A 191 0.36 -13.23 -22.27
CA SER A 191 -0.73 -12.61 -23.04
C SER A 191 -1.39 -13.58 -23.99
N SER A 192 -2.70 -13.41 -24.16
CA SER A 192 -3.50 -14.03 -25.22
C SER A 192 -3.72 -13.02 -26.35
N GLU A 193 -4.44 -13.42 -27.39
CA GLU A 193 -4.89 -12.56 -28.49
C GLU A 193 -5.56 -11.29 -27.96
N ASN A 194 -6.51 -11.45 -27.03
CA ASN A 194 -7.35 -10.36 -26.56
C ASN A 194 -6.78 -9.62 -25.34
N ASN A 195 -6.12 -10.33 -24.42
CA ASN A 195 -5.75 -9.79 -23.10
C ASN A 195 -4.29 -10.01 -22.74
N GLN A 196 -3.72 -9.08 -21.98
CA GLN A 196 -2.37 -9.18 -21.42
C GLN A 196 -2.38 -9.05 -19.90
N LEU A 197 -1.45 -9.75 -19.24
CA LEU A 197 -1.26 -9.61 -17.81
C LEU A 197 -0.69 -8.23 -17.48
N LYS A 198 -1.30 -7.56 -16.49
CA LYS A 198 -0.78 -6.32 -15.92
C LYS A 198 0.45 -6.61 -15.06
N PHE A 199 1.37 -5.67 -15.04
CA PHE A 199 2.54 -5.72 -14.18
C PHE A 199 2.41 -4.73 -13.04
N PHE A 200 2.82 -5.12 -11.83
CA PHE A 200 2.90 -4.22 -10.70
C PHE A 200 3.84 -3.05 -11.01
N GLN A 201 4.99 -3.32 -11.64
CA GLN A 201 6.02 -2.31 -11.90
C GLN A 201 5.56 -1.18 -12.85
N LYS A 202 4.53 -1.42 -13.67
CA LYS A 202 3.93 -0.41 -14.56
C LYS A 202 3.03 0.57 -13.82
N THR A 203 2.63 0.26 -12.59
CA THR A 203 1.88 1.20 -11.74
C THR A 203 2.80 2.35 -11.37
N LYS A 204 2.36 3.58 -11.67
CA LYS A 204 3.09 4.80 -11.32
C LYS A 204 3.00 5.04 -9.82
N ILE A 205 4.09 5.49 -9.22
CA ILE A 205 4.12 5.80 -7.78
C ILE A 205 3.67 7.25 -7.63
N VAL A 206 2.48 7.45 -7.07
CA VAL A 206 1.89 8.77 -6.88
C VAL A 206 1.87 9.09 -5.39
N ARG A 207 2.72 10.03 -4.96
CA ARG A 207 2.78 10.44 -3.55
C ARG A 207 1.50 11.18 -3.17
N HIS A 208 0.96 10.88 -1.99
CA HIS A 208 -0.16 11.64 -1.46
C HIS A 208 0.29 13.06 -1.15
N VAL A 209 -0.44 14.03 -1.69
CA VAL A 209 -0.36 15.42 -1.24
C VAL A 209 -0.98 15.48 0.16
N GLY A 210 -0.39 16.21 1.11
CA GLY A 210 -0.96 16.36 2.45
C GLY A 210 -2.38 16.94 2.40
N LEU A 211 -3.27 16.47 3.28
CA LEU A 211 -4.59 17.09 3.52
C LEU A 211 -4.43 18.20 4.54
N THR A 212 -5.21 19.27 4.38
CA THR A 212 -5.33 20.29 5.42
C THR A 212 -6.25 19.74 6.49
N LEU A 213 -5.72 19.40 7.67
CA LEU A 213 -6.48 18.74 8.75
C LEU A 213 -7.70 19.53 9.24
N ALA A 214 -7.69 20.86 9.09
CA ALA A 214 -8.81 21.73 9.45
C ALA A 214 -10.00 21.70 8.48
N LYS A 215 -9.90 20.97 7.35
CA LYS A 215 -10.92 20.97 6.29
C LYS A 215 -11.80 19.73 6.36
N ASN A 216 -13.11 19.92 6.46
CA ASN A 216 -14.09 18.85 6.56
C ASN A 216 -14.75 18.56 5.20
N PRO A 217 -14.82 17.31 4.71
CA PRO A 217 -15.42 16.95 3.41
C PRO A 217 -16.86 17.44 3.20
N TYR A 218 -17.63 17.56 4.28
CA TYR A 218 -19.04 17.95 4.23
C TYR A 218 -19.23 19.47 4.30
N LEU A 219 -18.33 20.19 4.99
CA LEU A 219 -18.41 21.65 5.18
C LEU A 219 -17.58 22.42 4.14
N ASP A 220 -16.41 21.91 3.75
CA ASP A 220 -15.44 22.57 2.86
C ASP A 220 -15.42 21.96 1.45
N LYS A 221 -16.60 21.75 0.84
CA LYS A 221 -16.73 21.05 -0.46
C LYS A 221 -15.81 21.60 -1.55
N ASP A 222 -15.67 22.92 -1.65
CA ASP A 222 -14.82 23.58 -2.65
C ASP A 222 -13.35 23.18 -2.55
N TYR A 223 -12.82 23.04 -1.33
CA TYR A 223 -11.45 22.58 -1.12
C TYR A 223 -11.27 21.16 -1.67
N PHE A 224 -12.20 20.25 -1.35
CA PHE A 224 -12.14 18.86 -1.78
C PHE A 224 -12.33 18.71 -3.30
N ASP A 225 -13.15 19.56 -3.92
CA ASP A 225 -13.36 19.54 -5.37
C ASP A 225 -12.16 20.11 -6.13
N GLN A 226 -11.59 21.23 -5.69
CA GLN A 226 -10.35 21.78 -6.25
C GLN A 226 -9.19 20.78 -6.10
N ARG A 227 -9.09 20.15 -4.92
CA ARG A 227 -8.10 19.11 -4.66
C ARG A 227 -8.30 17.90 -5.56
N ARG A 228 -9.53 17.44 -5.77
CA ARG A 228 -9.87 16.34 -6.69
C ARG A 228 -9.42 16.67 -8.11
N ARG A 229 -9.71 17.89 -8.59
CA ARG A 229 -9.23 18.38 -9.90
C ARG A 229 -7.71 18.39 -9.96
N ARG A 230 -7.02 18.93 -8.95
CA ARG A 230 -5.55 18.96 -8.90
C ARG A 230 -4.93 17.57 -8.90
N LEU A 231 -5.48 16.63 -8.15
CA LEU A 231 -5.01 15.23 -8.13
C LEU A 231 -5.25 14.54 -9.48
N ASN A 232 -6.38 14.83 -10.14
CA ASN A 232 -6.65 14.32 -11.48
C ASN A 232 -5.71 14.91 -12.53
N ILE A 233 -5.40 16.20 -12.43
CA ILE A 233 -4.41 16.88 -13.28
C ILE A 233 -3.02 16.29 -13.03
N LEU A 234 -2.58 16.09 -11.78
CA LEU A 234 -1.29 15.45 -11.49
C LEU A 234 -1.23 14.02 -12.08
N LYS A 235 -2.33 13.26 -11.99
CA LYS A 235 -2.43 11.94 -12.66
C LYS A 235 -2.40 12.04 -14.20
N LEU A 236 -2.81 13.17 -14.78
CA LEU A 236 -2.84 13.44 -16.23
C LEU A 236 -1.52 14.02 -16.75
N ALA A 237 -0.96 15.05 -16.12
CA ALA A 237 0.31 15.69 -16.49
C ALA A 237 1.47 14.69 -16.44
N ASP A 238 1.49 13.84 -15.42
CA ASP A 238 2.45 12.75 -15.29
C ASP A 238 2.27 11.69 -16.41
N ARG A 239 1.14 11.65 -17.15
CA ARG A 239 0.97 10.84 -18.38
C ARG A 239 1.59 11.50 -19.62
N TYR A 240 1.63 12.84 -19.71
CA TYR A 240 2.16 13.57 -20.87
C TYR A 240 3.69 13.75 -20.83
N GLU A 241 4.30 13.86 -19.64
CA GLU A 241 5.79 13.86 -19.53
C GLU A 241 6.41 12.53 -20.01
N THR A 242 5.65 11.42 -19.97
CA THR A 242 6.10 10.12 -20.50
C THR A 242 5.97 9.97 -22.02
N THR A 243 5.33 10.89 -22.72
CA THR A 243 5.27 10.90 -24.19
C THR A 243 6.36 11.76 -24.82
N GLU A 244 6.84 12.81 -24.16
CA GLU A 244 7.91 13.67 -24.69
C GLU A 244 9.32 13.15 -24.37
N ALA A 245 9.53 12.40 -23.28
CA ALA A 245 10.84 11.79 -22.97
C ALA A 245 11.25 10.60 -23.89
N LYS A 246 10.66 10.46 -25.08
CA LYS A 246 11.00 9.45 -26.09
C LYS A 246 11.36 10.01 -27.48
N CYS A 247 11.29 11.31 -27.67
CA CYS A 247 11.81 11.99 -28.86
C CYS A 247 12.98 12.86 -28.42
N ASP A 248 14.16 12.27 -28.21
CA ASP A 248 15.47 12.94 -28.26
C ASP A 248 16.57 11.92 -27.93
N CYS A 249 16.74 10.94 -28.81
CA CYS A 249 17.90 10.04 -28.86
C CYS A 249 18.07 9.52 -30.30
N PHE A 250 18.10 10.44 -31.28
CA PHE A 250 18.69 10.20 -32.61
C PHE A 250 19.28 11.53 -33.06
N GLY A 251 20.55 11.71 -32.74
CA GLY A 251 21.32 12.91 -33.05
C GLY A 251 22.79 12.64 -32.80
N VAL A 252 23.50 12.34 -33.90
CA VAL A 252 24.93 12.06 -34.08
C VAL A 252 25.34 10.60 -34.02
#